data_AF-A0A949LQ58-F1
#
_entry.id   AF-A0A949LQ58-F1
#
_cell.length_a   1.000
_cell.length_b   1.000
_cell.length_c   1.000
_cell.angle_alpha   90.00
_cell.angle_beta   90.00
_cell.angle_gamma   90.00
#
_symmetry.space_group_name_H-M   'P 1'
#
loop_
_entity.id
_entity.type
_entity.pdbx_description
1 polymer ?
#
loop_
_entity_poly.entity_id
_entity_poly.type
_entity_poly.pdbx_seq_one_letter_code
_entity_poly.pdbx_strand_id
1 'polypeptide(L)'
;MTPFGFGPPDESNPENFDFNEMMRQMQSEFSKIAPQFGFMNPAMLFGGANQGALPKEVIREVAKTFIQTQGTQPVGANDQSKCEEAFSIANTWLDQATVFPLVTPDHAAISPLDWLNTTIEGWHSTFEPLATGLTNAVTKLVEEATSAMQSDGDNQQAQMAAQLGPMAQILRGFIGSMLATQMGQTIGALASASKGAHDAALPITSNSKPSLLPQTLRKFGAELEIPETEIAIFFALREAAMVRLFESNPWLVSYMKAAIAEYGKGIHIDLDAIQRQAEETMRNMENSGQEFDPQNP
;
A
#
# COMPACT_ATOMS: atom_id res chain seq x y z
N MET A 1 6.82 7.34 -14.61
CA MET A 1 6.31 6.49 -13.52
C MET A 1 7.46 5.57 -13.14
N THR A 2 8.30 6.01 -12.20
CA THR A 2 9.40 5.22 -11.63
C THR A 2 8.83 4.17 -10.68
N PRO A 3 9.32 2.90 -10.71
CA PRO A 3 8.94 1.91 -9.72
C PRO A 3 9.62 2.24 -8.38
N PHE A 4 8.89 2.02 -7.29
CA PHE A 4 9.39 1.97 -5.92
C PHE A 4 10.78 1.32 -5.82
N GLY A 5 11.77 2.04 -5.26
CA GLY A 5 12.84 1.63 -4.32
C GLY A 5 13.43 0.21 -4.31
N PHE A 6 13.25 -0.59 -5.35
CA PHE A 6 13.70 -1.96 -5.50
C PHE A 6 14.37 -2.09 -6.86
N GLY A 7 15.50 -1.41 -7.02
CA GLY A 7 16.39 -1.52 -8.17
C GLY A 7 17.84 -1.49 -7.70
N PRO A 8 18.78 -2.11 -8.44
CA PRO A 8 20.20 -1.94 -8.18
C PRO A 8 20.55 -0.44 -8.23
N PRO A 9 21.54 0.02 -7.45
CA PRO A 9 21.82 1.45 -7.31
C PRO A 9 22.20 2.05 -8.66
N ASP A 10 21.44 3.05 -9.10
CA ASP A 10 21.77 3.88 -10.26
C ASP A 10 22.27 5.24 -9.75
N GLU A 11 23.53 5.57 -10.05
CA GLU A 11 24.32 6.62 -9.41
C GLU A 11 23.90 8.07 -9.78
N SER A 12 22.85 8.26 -10.58
CA SER A 12 22.60 9.57 -11.22
C SER A 12 21.30 10.29 -10.86
N ASN A 13 20.47 9.76 -9.96
CA ASN A 13 19.29 10.52 -9.52
C ASN A 13 18.82 10.17 -8.10
N PRO A 14 19.13 10.99 -7.08
CA PRO A 14 18.64 10.79 -5.73
C PRO A 14 17.19 11.28 -5.64
N GLU A 15 16.21 10.41 -5.91
CA GLU A 15 14.83 10.68 -5.49
C GLU A 15 14.78 10.58 -3.96
N ASN A 16 14.99 11.73 -3.32
CA ASN A 16 15.01 11.91 -1.88
C ASN A 16 13.69 11.48 -1.25
N PHE A 17 13.75 10.50 -0.36
CA PHE A 17 12.83 10.38 0.75
C PHE A 17 13.08 11.58 1.68
N ASP A 18 12.34 12.67 1.46
CA ASP A 18 12.59 13.94 2.16
C ASP A 18 11.91 13.96 3.54
N PHE A 19 12.65 13.47 4.54
CA PHE A 19 12.28 13.53 5.96
C PHE A 19 12.05 14.98 6.45
N ASN A 20 12.59 15.99 5.75
CA ASN A 20 12.43 17.40 6.09
C ASN A 20 11.05 17.92 5.65
N GLU A 21 10.57 17.55 4.45
CA GLU A 21 9.18 17.80 4.07
C GLU A 21 8.20 17.08 5.00
N MET A 22 8.55 15.87 5.42
CA MET A 22 7.77 15.06 6.36
C MET A 22 7.66 15.72 7.75
N MET A 23 8.76 16.23 8.30
CA MET A 23 8.76 16.96 9.58
C MET A 23 8.06 18.32 9.46
N ARG A 24 8.19 19.02 8.33
CA ARG A 24 7.44 20.27 8.10
C ARG A 24 5.95 20.02 7.95
N GLN A 25 5.57 18.93 7.28
CA GLN A 25 4.17 18.50 7.19
C GLN A 25 3.65 18.13 8.57
N MET A 26 4.43 17.36 9.35
CA MET A 26 4.10 17.00 10.74
C MET A 26 3.95 18.25 11.61
N GLN A 27 4.87 19.23 11.54
CA GLN A 27 4.75 20.50 12.26
C GLN A 27 3.55 21.34 11.79
N SER A 28 3.23 21.33 10.50
CA SER A 28 2.07 22.06 9.95
C SER A 28 0.74 21.44 10.41
N GLU A 29 0.67 20.11 10.48
CA GLU A 29 -0.48 19.39 11.03
C GLU A 29 -0.54 19.58 12.55
N PHE A 30 0.58 19.48 13.25
CA PHE A 30 0.66 19.67 14.70
C PHE A 30 0.27 21.09 15.11
N SER A 31 0.66 22.12 14.36
CA SER A 31 0.30 23.53 14.61
C SER A 31 -1.16 23.86 14.30
N LYS A 32 -1.78 23.18 13.31
CA LYS A 32 -3.22 23.27 13.06
C LYS A 32 -4.05 22.58 14.16
N ILE A 33 -3.51 21.50 14.74
CA ILE A 33 -4.17 20.73 15.79
C ILE A 33 -3.86 21.32 17.18
N ALA A 34 -2.79 22.12 17.35
CA ALA A 34 -2.34 22.70 18.62
C ALA A 34 -3.39 23.54 19.38
N PRO A 35 -4.25 24.36 18.72
CA PRO A 35 -5.34 25.05 19.43
C PRO A 35 -6.45 24.09 19.89
N GLN A 36 -6.61 22.95 19.20
CA GLN A 36 -7.57 21.89 19.52
C GLN A 36 -7.04 20.95 20.63
N PHE A 37 -5.71 20.82 20.76
CA PHE A 37 -5.01 20.04 21.79
C PHE A 37 -5.27 20.54 23.22
N GLY A 38 -5.53 21.83 23.41
CA GLY A 38 -5.83 22.40 24.73
C GLY A 38 -7.17 21.95 25.32
N PHE A 39 -8.09 21.46 24.48
CA PHE A 39 -9.46 21.08 24.86
C PHE A 39 -9.80 19.61 24.62
N MET A 40 -8.86 18.81 24.09
CA MET A 40 -9.10 17.43 23.68
C MET A 40 -8.15 16.49 24.43
N ASN A 41 -8.72 15.53 25.17
CA ASN A 41 -7.97 14.53 25.95
C ASN A 41 -6.98 13.79 25.01
N PRO A 42 -5.66 13.68 25.34
CA PRO A 42 -4.69 12.97 24.52
C PRO A 42 -5.10 11.54 24.17
N ALA A 43 -5.92 10.90 25.01
CA ALA A 43 -6.48 9.57 24.77
C ALA A 43 -7.57 9.51 23.67
N MET A 44 -8.06 10.63 23.14
CA MET A 44 -8.98 10.66 21.98
C MET A 44 -8.26 10.98 20.67
N LEU A 45 -7.20 11.79 20.71
CA LEU A 45 -6.35 12.06 19.54
C LEU A 45 -5.42 10.87 19.23
N PHE A 46 -4.94 10.22 20.28
CA PHE A 46 -4.23 8.94 20.25
C PHE A 46 -5.14 7.77 20.64
N GLY A 47 -6.47 7.98 20.56
CA GLY A 47 -7.53 6.99 20.85
C GLY A 47 -7.62 5.84 19.85
N GLY A 48 -6.62 5.69 19.00
CA GLY A 48 -6.32 4.47 18.26
C GLY A 48 -5.05 3.83 18.82
N ALA A 49 -4.93 3.63 20.14
CA ALA A 49 -3.83 2.88 20.79
C ALA A 49 -3.78 1.38 20.40
N ASN A 50 -4.45 1.02 19.30
CA ASN A 50 -4.53 -0.31 18.73
C ASN A 50 -4.59 -0.26 17.18
N GLN A 51 -4.12 0.83 16.55
CA GLN A 51 -3.82 0.79 15.13
C GLN A 51 -2.65 -0.18 14.96
N GLY A 52 -2.92 -1.37 14.43
CA GLY A 52 -1.88 -2.34 14.11
C GLY A 52 -0.79 -1.72 13.23
N ALA A 53 0.33 -2.43 13.04
CA ALA A 53 1.47 -1.95 12.25
C ALA A 53 1.08 -1.44 10.84
N LEU A 54 -0.09 -1.85 10.34
CA LEU A 54 -0.68 -1.40 9.10
C LEU A 54 -2.18 -1.04 9.30
N PRO A 55 -2.53 0.24 9.50
CA PRO A 55 -3.92 0.66 9.70
C PRO A 55 -4.74 0.53 8.42
N LYS A 56 -5.59 -0.51 8.37
CA LYS A 56 -6.40 -0.87 7.21
C LYS A 56 -7.38 0.21 6.75
N GLU A 57 -8.00 0.94 7.68
CA GLU A 57 -8.95 1.99 7.29
C GLU A 57 -8.28 3.19 6.61
N VAL A 58 -7.02 3.47 6.95
CA VAL A 58 -6.21 4.48 6.24
C VAL A 58 -5.98 4.02 4.80
N ILE A 59 -5.59 2.74 4.60
CA ILE A 59 -5.44 2.16 3.25
C ILE A 59 -6.73 2.33 2.45
N ARG A 60 -7.87 1.96 3.05
CA ARG A 60 -9.19 2.02 2.41
C ARG A 60 -9.53 3.43 1.95
N GLU A 61 -9.46 4.41 2.84
CA GLU A 61 -9.88 5.77 2.54
C GLU A 61 -8.94 6.45 1.54
N VAL A 62 -7.62 6.21 1.62
CA VAL A 62 -6.66 6.72 0.65
C VAL A 62 -6.91 6.11 -0.75
N ALA A 63 -7.08 4.78 -0.83
CA ALA A 63 -7.37 4.10 -2.10
C ALA A 63 -8.68 4.56 -2.72
N LYS A 64 -9.73 4.68 -1.90
CA LYS A 64 -11.05 5.18 -2.31
C LYS A 64 -10.98 6.61 -2.82
N THR A 65 -10.28 7.50 -2.11
CA THR A 65 -10.08 8.89 -2.54
C THR A 65 -9.36 8.92 -3.89
N PHE A 66 -8.29 8.15 -4.06
CA PHE A 66 -7.58 8.04 -5.32
C PHE A 66 -8.49 7.63 -6.48
N ILE A 67 -9.28 6.56 -6.29
CA ILE A 67 -10.22 6.05 -7.31
C ILE A 67 -11.26 7.12 -7.66
N GLN A 68 -11.79 7.83 -6.66
CA GLN A 68 -12.78 8.88 -6.87
C GLN A 68 -12.20 10.06 -7.66
N THR A 69 -10.96 10.46 -7.40
CA THR A 69 -10.26 11.52 -8.15
C THR A 69 -10.09 11.16 -9.63
N GLN A 70 -9.89 9.88 -9.97
CA GLN A 70 -9.76 9.41 -11.35
C GLN A 70 -11.10 9.34 -12.11
N GLY A 71 -12.22 9.50 -11.42
CA GLY A 71 -13.57 9.45 -11.99
C GLY A 71 -14.04 8.02 -12.25
N THR A 72 -14.88 7.50 -11.35
CA THR A 72 -15.55 6.20 -11.49
C THR A 72 -16.94 6.37 -12.11
N GLN A 73 -17.29 5.49 -13.05
CA GLN A 73 -18.66 5.38 -13.58
C GLN A 73 -19.40 4.24 -12.89
N PRO A 74 -20.71 4.38 -12.64
CA PRO A 74 -21.51 3.28 -12.10
C PRO A 74 -21.63 2.15 -13.15
N VAL A 75 -21.61 0.91 -12.68
CA VAL A 75 -21.82 -0.27 -13.53
C VAL A 75 -23.31 -0.47 -13.78
N GLY A 76 -23.70 -0.50 -15.06
CA GLY A 76 -25.09 -0.68 -15.47
C GLY A 76 -25.44 -2.12 -15.83
N ALA A 77 -26.74 -2.40 -16.03
CA ALA A 77 -27.22 -3.71 -16.48
C ALA A 77 -26.66 -4.10 -17.87
N ASN A 78 -26.38 -3.13 -18.74
CA ASN A 78 -25.74 -3.38 -20.03
C ASN A 78 -24.31 -3.89 -19.88
N ASP A 79 -23.54 -3.32 -18.95
CA ASP A 79 -22.17 -3.76 -18.69
C ASP A 79 -22.16 -5.19 -18.11
N GLN A 80 -23.09 -5.51 -17.20
CA GLN A 80 -23.27 -6.87 -16.68
C GLN A 80 -23.52 -7.86 -17.82
N SER A 81 -24.55 -7.61 -18.63
CA SER A 81 -24.93 -8.52 -19.72
C SER A 81 -23.81 -8.73 -20.75
N LYS A 82 -23.06 -7.69 -21.12
CA LYS A 82 -21.91 -7.81 -22.03
C LYS A 82 -20.77 -8.64 -21.42
N CYS A 83 -20.47 -8.44 -20.15
CA CYS A 83 -19.42 -9.21 -19.47
C CYS A 83 -19.85 -10.68 -19.28
N GLU A 84 -21.12 -10.95 -18.98
CA GLU A 84 -21.68 -12.30 -18.92
C GLU A 84 -21.55 -13.04 -20.25
N GLU A 85 -21.88 -12.36 -21.37
CA GLU A 85 -21.71 -12.93 -22.70
C GLU A 85 -20.23 -13.25 -22.99
N ALA A 86 -19.32 -12.32 -22.67
CA ALA A 86 -17.89 -12.55 -22.81
C ALA A 86 -17.40 -13.75 -21.99
N PHE A 87 -17.88 -13.92 -20.75
CA PHE A 87 -17.57 -15.10 -19.92
C PHE A 87 -18.16 -16.40 -20.47
N SER A 88 -19.36 -16.36 -21.04
CA SER A 88 -19.98 -17.53 -21.69
C SER A 88 -19.14 -18.04 -22.86
N ILE A 89 -18.69 -17.12 -23.72
CA ILE A 89 -17.77 -17.42 -24.84
C ILE A 89 -16.45 -17.96 -24.30
N ALA A 90 -15.85 -17.26 -23.32
CA ALA A 90 -14.58 -17.65 -22.73
C ALA A 90 -14.62 -19.06 -22.14
N ASN A 91 -15.68 -19.38 -21.39
CA ASN A 91 -15.88 -20.70 -20.81
C ASN A 91 -16.00 -21.79 -21.88
N THR A 92 -16.75 -21.53 -22.96
CA THR A 92 -16.89 -22.47 -24.08
C THR A 92 -15.53 -22.81 -24.71
N TRP A 93 -14.64 -21.83 -24.86
CA TRP A 93 -13.30 -22.05 -25.39
C TRP A 93 -12.38 -22.75 -24.39
N LEU A 94 -12.45 -22.38 -23.11
CA LEU A 94 -11.65 -23.00 -22.06
C LEU A 94 -12.01 -24.46 -21.82
N ASP A 95 -13.29 -24.84 -21.93
CA ASP A 95 -13.73 -26.23 -21.75
C ASP A 95 -13.07 -27.19 -22.74
N GLN A 96 -12.65 -26.71 -23.92
CA GLN A 96 -11.90 -27.50 -24.88
C GLN A 96 -10.39 -27.54 -24.59
N ALA A 97 -9.87 -26.52 -23.91
CA ALA A 97 -8.44 -26.32 -23.70
C ALA A 97 -7.94 -26.79 -22.33
N THR A 98 -8.82 -26.92 -21.34
CA THR A 98 -8.48 -27.34 -19.97
C THR A 98 -9.48 -28.33 -19.40
N VAL A 99 -9.01 -29.16 -18.46
CA VAL A 99 -9.83 -30.11 -17.70
C VAL A 99 -10.45 -29.50 -16.44
N PHE A 100 -10.07 -28.25 -16.10
CA PHE A 100 -10.60 -27.60 -14.91
C PHE A 100 -12.07 -27.20 -15.09
N PRO A 101 -12.93 -27.43 -14.08
CA PRO A 101 -14.37 -27.18 -14.17
C PRO A 101 -14.71 -25.75 -14.59
N LEU A 102 -15.87 -25.58 -15.21
CA LEU A 102 -16.39 -24.26 -15.55
C LEU A 102 -16.64 -23.40 -14.31
N VAL A 103 -16.36 -22.10 -14.44
CA VAL A 103 -16.60 -21.10 -13.39
C VAL A 103 -17.56 -20.04 -13.89
N THR A 104 -18.52 -19.67 -13.06
CA THR A 104 -19.50 -18.61 -13.36
C THR A 104 -19.21 -17.36 -12.53
N PRO A 105 -19.30 -16.16 -13.13
CA PRO A 105 -19.29 -14.92 -12.37
C PRO A 105 -20.53 -14.86 -11.45
N ASP A 106 -20.38 -14.23 -10.29
CA ASP A 106 -21.53 -13.79 -9.47
C ASP A 106 -22.00 -12.40 -9.96
N HIS A 107 -21.04 -11.49 -10.09
CA HIS A 107 -21.19 -10.19 -10.75
C HIS A 107 -20.15 -10.11 -11.87
N ALA A 108 -20.57 -10.18 -13.13
CA ALA A 108 -19.66 -10.24 -14.26
C ALA A 108 -18.92 -8.92 -14.50
N ALA A 109 -19.56 -7.80 -14.16
CA ALA A 109 -18.99 -6.47 -14.21
C ALA A 109 -18.93 -5.85 -12.80
N ILE A 110 -17.80 -5.26 -12.45
CA ILE A 110 -17.59 -4.59 -11.16
C ILE A 110 -16.93 -3.22 -11.36
N SER A 111 -17.17 -2.27 -10.44
CA SER A 111 -16.47 -0.99 -10.45
C SER A 111 -15.08 -1.09 -9.80
N PRO A 112 -14.17 -0.14 -10.04
CA PRO A 112 -12.91 -0.06 -9.29
C PRO A 112 -13.10 0.01 -7.77
N LEU A 113 -14.19 0.61 -7.29
CA LEU A 113 -14.51 0.64 -5.86
C LEU A 113 -14.95 -0.73 -5.34
N ASP A 114 -15.72 -1.49 -6.12
CA ASP A 114 -16.08 -2.87 -5.77
C ASP A 114 -14.84 -3.77 -5.77
N TRP A 115 -13.92 -3.57 -6.73
CA TRP A 115 -12.62 -4.23 -6.75
C TRP A 115 -11.79 -3.93 -5.49
N LEU A 116 -11.73 -2.66 -5.08
CA LEU A 116 -11.07 -2.28 -3.82
C LEU A 116 -11.71 -3.00 -2.63
N ASN A 117 -13.03 -2.96 -2.52
CA ASN A 117 -13.75 -3.56 -1.40
C ASN A 117 -13.56 -5.08 -1.30
N THR A 118 -13.47 -5.77 -2.44
CA THR A 118 -13.31 -7.23 -2.51
C THR A 118 -11.86 -7.69 -2.30
N THR A 119 -10.87 -6.83 -2.59
CA THR A 119 -9.44 -7.20 -2.52
C THR A 119 -8.71 -6.68 -1.29
N ILE A 120 -9.21 -5.64 -0.62
CA ILE A 120 -8.49 -4.97 0.47
C ILE A 120 -8.11 -5.89 1.63
N GLU A 121 -8.93 -6.90 1.94
CA GLU A 121 -8.61 -7.89 2.98
C GLU A 121 -7.39 -8.75 2.59
N GLY A 122 -7.33 -9.19 1.33
CA GLY A 122 -6.22 -9.98 0.83
C GLY A 122 -4.94 -9.16 0.74
N TRP A 123 -5.04 -7.90 0.31
CA TRP A 123 -3.92 -6.97 0.35
C TRP A 123 -3.42 -6.77 1.78
N HIS A 124 -4.29 -6.45 2.73
CA HIS A 124 -3.90 -6.23 4.12
C HIS A 124 -3.22 -7.46 4.73
N SER A 125 -3.85 -8.64 4.64
CA SER A 125 -3.29 -9.88 5.19
C SER A 125 -1.98 -10.33 4.54
N THR A 126 -1.77 -10.03 3.26
CA THR A 126 -0.53 -10.38 2.54
C THR A 126 0.63 -9.49 2.95
N PHE A 127 0.39 -8.21 3.23
CA PHE A 127 1.44 -7.21 3.48
C PHE A 127 1.63 -6.84 4.97
N GLU A 128 0.68 -7.16 5.84
CA GLU A 128 0.77 -6.93 7.30
C GLU A 128 2.04 -7.52 7.95
N PRO A 129 2.49 -8.75 7.60
CA PRO A 129 3.73 -9.30 8.16
C PRO A 129 4.96 -8.45 7.82
N LEU A 130 5.00 -7.83 6.64
CA LEU A 130 6.08 -6.93 6.20
C LEU A 130 6.10 -5.65 7.04
N ALA A 131 4.94 -5.04 7.22
CA ALA A 131 4.78 -3.82 8.03
C ALA A 131 5.20 -4.07 9.49
N THR A 132 4.83 -5.23 10.03
CA THR A 132 5.21 -5.64 11.39
C THR A 132 6.72 -5.85 11.50
N GLY A 133 7.34 -6.51 10.52
CA GLY A 133 8.79 -6.70 10.45
C GLY A 133 9.56 -5.37 10.46
N LEU A 134 9.17 -4.44 9.58
CA LEU A 134 9.75 -3.10 9.48
C LEU A 134 9.59 -2.31 10.77
N THR A 135 8.38 -2.30 11.31
CA THR A 135 8.08 -1.60 12.57
C THR A 135 8.93 -2.12 13.73
N ASN A 136 9.09 -3.44 13.83
CA ASN A 136 9.91 -4.06 14.87
C ASN A 136 11.40 -3.74 14.69
N ALA A 137 11.91 -3.75 13.45
CA ALA A 137 13.30 -3.41 13.16
C ALA A 137 13.62 -1.97 13.57
N VAL A 138 12.78 -1.00 13.19
CA VAL A 138 12.97 0.41 13.57
C VAL A 138 12.85 0.60 15.08
N THR A 139 11.93 -0.10 15.74
CA THR A 139 11.83 -0.04 17.20
C THR A 139 13.11 -0.51 17.88
N LYS A 140 13.66 -1.66 17.46
CA LYS A 140 14.91 -2.18 18.01
C LYS A 140 16.05 -1.17 17.85
N LEU A 141 16.14 -0.52 16.68
CA LEU A 141 17.15 0.51 16.45
C LEU A 141 17.01 1.70 17.40
N VAL A 142 15.78 2.18 17.62
CA VAL A 142 15.54 3.28 18.58
C VAL A 142 15.89 2.85 20.00
N GLU A 143 15.54 1.62 20.40
CA GLU A 143 15.89 1.06 21.71
C GLU A 143 17.41 0.90 21.89
N GLU A 144 18.12 0.43 20.86
CA GLU A 144 19.59 0.30 20.85
C GLU A 144 20.27 1.67 20.95
N ALA A 145 19.85 2.65 20.13
CA ALA A 145 20.36 4.01 20.19
C ALA A 145 20.10 4.67 21.55
N THR A 146 18.90 4.48 22.11
CA THR A 146 18.54 5.00 23.44
C THR A 146 19.37 4.33 24.55
N SER A 147 19.61 3.02 24.43
CA SER A 147 20.42 2.26 25.39
C SER A 147 21.89 2.66 25.35
N ALA A 148 22.44 2.95 24.16
CA ALA A 148 23.79 3.49 24.00
C ALA A 148 23.93 4.86 24.70
N MET A 149 22.95 5.75 24.58
CA MET A 149 22.94 7.05 25.25
C MET A 149 22.79 6.95 26.78
N GLN A 150 22.10 5.94 27.30
CA GLN A 150 21.97 5.72 28.74
C GLN A 150 23.27 5.20 29.38
N SER A 151 24.15 4.56 28.60
CA SER A 151 25.40 3.98 29.10
C SER A 151 26.49 5.01 29.43
N ASP A 152 26.34 6.27 29.00
CA ASP A 152 27.35 7.33 29.14
C ASP A 152 27.20 8.18 30.43
N GLY A 153 26.34 7.78 31.37
CA GLY A 153 26.42 8.17 32.79
C GLY A 153 25.96 9.57 33.19
N ASP A 154 25.64 10.48 32.26
CA ASP A 154 25.16 11.82 32.61
C ASP A 154 23.64 11.84 32.90
N ASN A 155 23.28 12.34 34.10
CA ASN A 155 21.89 12.42 34.58
C ASN A 155 20.94 13.22 33.65
N GLN A 156 21.49 14.04 32.76
CA GLN A 156 20.74 14.84 31.79
C GLN A 156 20.32 14.02 30.55
N GLN A 157 21.13 13.03 30.14
CA GLN A 157 20.78 12.08 29.07
C GLN A 157 19.76 11.04 29.53
N ALA A 158 19.74 10.69 30.82
CA ALA A 158 18.72 9.78 31.37
C ALA A 158 17.29 10.38 31.30
N GLN A 159 17.14 11.70 31.49
CA GLN A 159 15.84 12.38 31.29
C GLN A 159 15.42 12.41 29.81
N MET A 160 16.38 12.61 28.90
CA MET A 160 16.13 12.57 27.46
C MET A 160 15.71 11.16 27.00
N ALA A 161 16.38 10.13 27.52
CA ALA A 161 16.07 8.73 27.25
C ALA A 161 14.69 8.29 27.77
N ALA A 162 14.26 8.80 28.93
CA ALA A 162 12.91 8.57 29.45
C ALA A 162 11.81 9.20 28.58
N GLN A 163 12.13 10.29 27.86
CA GLN A 163 11.23 10.98 26.95
C GLN A 163 11.19 10.35 25.54
N LEU A 164 12.21 9.56 25.18
CA LEU A 164 12.30 8.84 23.91
C LEU A 164 11.35 7.63 23.81
N GLY A 165 10.95 7.03 24.92
CA GLY A 165 9.98 5.91 24.93
C GLY A 165 8.63 6.27 24.30
N PRO A 166 7.94 7.33 24.79
CA PRO A 166 6.74 7.86 24.15
C PRO A 166 6.98 8.31 22.69
N MET A 167 8.15 8.87 22.37
CA MET A 167 8.53 9.27 21.01
C MET A 167 8.64 8.06 20.07
N ALA A 168 9.17 6.93 20.53
CA ALA A 168 9.29 5.70 19.75
C ALA A 168 7.91 5.12 19.37
N GLN A 169 6.92 5.22 20.25
CA GLN A 169 5.54 4.81 19.96
C GLN A 169 4.87 5.74 18.94
N ILE A 170 5.13 7.04 19.04
CA ILE A 170 4.66 8.03 18.04
C ILE A 170 5.30 7.74 16.68
N LEU A 171 6.62 7.51 16.63
CA LEU A 171 7.34 7.18 15.41
C LEU A 171 6.83 5.88 14.78
N ARG A 172 6.56 4.86 15.60
CA ARG A 172 5.93 3.61 15.16
C ARG A 172 4.57 3.85 14.50
N GLY A 173 3.68 4.58 15.15
CA GLY A 173 2.36 4.92 14.60
C GLY A 173 2.46 5.73 13.31
N PHE A 174 3.44 6.64 13.25
CA PHE A 174 3.71 7.44 12.07
C PHE A 174 4.18 6.58 10.87
N ILE A 175 5.16 5.69 11.07
CA ILE A 175 5.65 4.78 10.02
C ILE A 175 4.53 3.88 9.51
N GLY A 176 3.72 3.32 10.40
CA GLY A 176 2.56 2.50 10.02
C GLY A 176 1.55 3.27 9.18
N SER A 177 1.25 4.53 9.56
CA SER A 177 0.36 5.42 8.79
C SER A 177 0.93 5.79 7.42
N MET A 178 2.23 6.06 7.32
CA MET A 178 2.89 6.37 6.06
C MET A 178 2.86 5.17 5.11
N LEU A 179 3.17 3.97 5.60
CA LEU A 179 3.12 2.74 4.83
C LEU A 179 1.69 2.44 4.36
N ALA A 180 0.70 2.62 5.25
CA ALA A 180 -0.71 2.49 4.91
C ALA A 180 -1.14 3.48 3.82
N THR A 181 -0.66 4.73 3.89
CA THR A 181 -0.96 5.74 2.87
C THR A 181 -0.39 5.36 1.50
N GLN A 182 0.89 4.95 1.45
CA GLN A 182 1.54 4.51 0.21
C GLN A 182 0.86 3.27 -0.39
N MET A 183 0.49 2.31 0.47
CA MET A 183 -0.24 1.13 0.06
C MET A 183 -1.64 1.50 -0.46
N GLY A 184 -2.34 2.42 0.20
CA GLY A 184 -3.63 2.94 -0.27
C GLY A 184 -3.54 3.58 -1.65
N GLN A 185 -2.52 4.42 -1.89
CA GLN A 185 -2.29 5.02 -3.21
C GLN A 185 -2.01 3.95 -4.28
N THR A 186 -1.15 2.97 -3.96
CA THR A 186 -0.79 1.89 -4.88
C THR A 186 -1.99 1.01 -5.23
N ILE A 187 -2.79 0.62 -4.23
CA ILE A 187 -4.01 -0.16 -4.43
C ILE A 187 -5.04 0.66 -5.22
N GLY A 188 -5.19 1.96 -4.95
CA GLY A 188 -6.07 2.84 -5.72
C GLY A 188 -5.66 2.95 -7.19
N ALA A 189 -4.35 3.03 -7.46
CA ALA A 189 -3.80 3.00 -8.81
C ALA A 189 -4.05 1.65 -9.50
N LEU A 190 -3.81 0.54 -8.80
CA LEU A 190 -4.08 -0.81 -9.32
C LEU A 190 -5.57 -1.00 -9.62
N ALA A 191 -6.47 -0.61 -8.72
CA ALA A 191 -7.91 -0.68 -8.94
C ALA A 191 -8.34 0.10 -10.19
N SER A 192 -7.72 1.26 -10.43
CA SER A 192 -8.01 2.11 -11.59
C SER A 192 -7.43 1.57 -12.91
N ALA A 193 -6.37 0.75 -12.83
CA ALA A 193 -5.69 0.17 -13.98
C ALA A 193 -6.10 -1.28 -14.27
N SER A 194 -6.76 -1.95 -13.32
CA SER A 194 -7.11 -3.36 -13.40
C SER A 194 -8.19 -3.63 -14.45
N LYS A 195 -8.05 -4.72 -15.19
CA LYS A 195 -9.02 -5.16 -16.21
C LYS A 195 -9.96 -6.24 -15.69
N GLY A 196 -9.58 -6.93 -14.62
CA GLY A 196 -10.35 -8.00 -13.99
C GLY A 196 -10.13 -8.10 -12.48
N ALA A 197 -10.91 -8.95 -11.82
CA ALA A 197 -10.78 -9.17 -10.38
C ALA A 197 -9.39 -9.69 -9.98
N HIS A 198 -8.76 -10.50 -10.83
CA HIS A 198 -7.51 -11.21 -10.52
C HIS A 198 -6.31 -10.73 -11.35
N ASP A 199 -6.39 -9.55 -11.99
CA ASP A 199 -5.33 -9.02 -12.85
C ASP A 199 -3.99 -8.78 -12.09
N ALA A 200 -4.05 -8.58 -10.77
CA ALA A 200 -2.87 -8.50 -9.90
C ALA A 200 -2.08 -9.83 -9.80
N ALA A 201 -2.65 -10.95 -10.27
CA ALA A 201 -2.09 -12.30 -10.19
C ALA A 201 -1.67 -12.75 -8.77
N LEU A 202 -2.26 -12.13 -7.74
CA LEU A 202 -2.09 -12.50 -6.34
C LEU A 202 -3.39 -13.10 -5.80
N PRO A 203 -3.33 -14.07 -4.86
CA PRO A 203 -4.53 -14.64 -4.24
C PRO A 203 -5.08 -13.73 -3.13
N ILE A 204 -5.51 -12.53 -3.54
CA ILE A 204 -6.01 -11.44 -2.68
C ILE A 204 -7.54 -11.39 -2.59
N THR A 205 -8.25 -12.05 -3.51
CA THR A 205 -9.70 -12.17 -3.45
C THR A 205 -10.07 -13.35 -2.55
N SER A 206 -11.06 -13.15 -1.67
CA SER A 206 -11.66 -14.24 -0.89
C SER A 206 -12.67 -15.04 -1.70
N ASN A 207 -13.21 -14.45 -2.76
CA ASN A 207 -14.17 -15.05 -3.67
C ASN A 207 -13.47 -15.46 -4.96
N SER A 208 -13.45 -16.76 -5.25
CA SER A 208 -12.95 -17.32 -6.51
C SER A 208 -14.00 -17.14 -7.63
N LYS A 209 -14.38 -15.89 -7.92
CA LYS A 209 -15.38 -15.61 -8.97
C LYS A 209 -14.81 -14.58 -9.93
N PRO A 210 -14.85 -14.87 -11.25
CA PRO A 210 -14.26 -13.96 -12.22
C PRO A 210 -15.16 -12.73 -12.38
N SER A 211 -14.55 -11.56 -12.56
CA SER A 211 -15.26 -10.31 -12.84
C SER A 211 -14.37 -9.40 -13.69
N LEU A 212 -14.99 -8.52 -14.48
CA LEU A 212 -14.31 -7.54 -15.34
C LEU A 212 -14.61 -6.11 -14.89
N LEU A 213 -13.71 -5.19 -15.23
CA LEU A 213 -13.88 -3.75 -14.99
C LEU A 213 -14.21 -3.02 -16.31
N PRO A 214 -15.50 -2.90 -16.69
CA PRO A 214 -15.91 -2.46 -18.03
C PRO A 214 -15.41 -1.05 -18.38
N GLN A 215 -15.37 -0.14 -17.42
CA GLN A 215 -14.84 1.21 -17.63
C GLN A 215 -13.37 1.18 -18.07
N THR A 216 -12.55 0.36 -17.41
CA THR A 216 -11.13 0.21 -17.72
C THR A 216 -10.94 -0.50 -19.05
N LEU A 217 -11.72 -1.55 -19.33
CA LEU A 217 -11.69 -2.27 -20.61
C LEU A 217 -12.02 -1.34 -21.79
N ARG A 218 -13.03 -0.47 -21.65
CA ARG A 218 -13.42 0.48 -22.69
C ARG A 218 -12.32 1.50 -22.97
N LYS A 219 -11.69 2.06 -21.93
CA LYS A 219 -10.54 2.96 -22.07
C LYS A 219 -9.38 2.26 -22.80
N PHE A 220 -9.04 1.05 -22.36
CA PHE A 220 -7.98 0.24 -22.95
C PHE A 220 -8.26 -0.12 -24.42
N GLY A 221 -9.49 -0.52 -24.75
CA GLY A 221 -9.89 -0.81 -26.14
C GLY A 221 -9.82 0.43 -27.04
N ALA A 222 -10.23 1.59 -26.53
CA ALA A 222 -10.11 2.86 -27.26
C ALA A 222 -8.66 3.25 -27.55
N GLU A 223 -7.74 3.05 -26.59
CA GLU A 223 -6.30 3.31 -26.77
C GLU A 223 -5.66 2.39 -27.82
N LEU A 224 -6.14 1.15 -27.93
CA LEU A 224 -5.65 0.17 -28.90
C LEU A 224 -6.40 0.18 -30.24
N GLU A 225 -7.46 0.97 -30.37
CA GLU A 225 -8.40 0.94 -31.50
C GLU A 225 -9.04 -0.45 -31.74
N ILE A 226 -9.25 -1.22 -30.67
CA ILE A 226 -9.85 -2.56 -30.71
C ILE A 226 -11.28 -2.49 -30.12
N PRO A 227 -12.28 -3.16 -30.73
CA PRO A 227 -13.64 -3.21 -30.20
C PRO A 227 -13.70 -3.71 -28.75
N GLU A 228 -14.51 -3.04 -27.91
CA GLU A 228 -14.70 -3.36 -26.48
C GLU A 228 -15.05 -4.84 -26.26
N THR A 229 -15.87 -5.42 -27.15
CA THR A 229 -16.28 -6.83 -27.07
C THR A 229 -15.10 -7.79 -27.20
N GLU A 230 -14.14 -7.53 -28.11
CA GLU A 230 -12.98 -8.39 -28.31
C GLU A 230 -12.03 -8.33 -27.10
N ILE A 231 -11.82 -7.12 -26.58
CA ILE A 231 -11.07 -6.88 -25.35
C ILE A 231 -11.72 -7.61 -24.16
N ALA A 232 -13.05 -7.51 -24.02
CA ALA A 232 -13.79 -8.17 -22.96
C ALA A 232 -13.66 -9.70 -23.03
N ILE A 233 -13.76 -10.30 -24.22
CA ILE A 233 -13.58 -11.76 -24.38
C ILE A 233 -12.16 -12.18 -24.00
N PHE A 234 -11.14 -11.42 -24.42
CA PHE A 234 -9.75 -11.71 -24.07
C PHE A 234 -9.51 -11.69 -22.56
N PHE A 235 -9.99 -10.66 -21.86
CA PHE A 235 -9.83 -10.58 -20.41
C PHE A 235 -10.75 -11.57 -19.66
N ALA A 236 -11.93 -11.87 -20.19
CA ALA A 236 -12.81 -12.92 -19.66
C ALA A 236 -12.12 -14.30 -19.68
N LEU A 237 -11.40 -14.63 -20.76
CA LEU A 237 -10.59 -15.85 -20.86
C LEU A 237 -9.51 -15.91 -19.79
N ARG A 238 -8.77 -14.81 -19.60
CA ARG A 238 -7.70 -14.74 -18.59
C ARG A 238 -8.24 -14.88 -17.17
N GLU A 239 -9.30 -14.16 -16.85
CA GLU A 239 -9.95 -14.22 -15.53
C GLU A 239 -10.52 -15.61 -15.26
N ALA A 240 -11.30 -16.16 -16.19
CA ALA A 240 -11.89 -17.49 -16.03
C ALA A 240 -10.80 -18.57 -15.89
N ALA A 241 -9.75 -18.53 -16.72
CA ALA A 241 -8.64 -19.48 -16.61
C ALA A 241 -7.93 -19.39 -15.25
N MET A 242 -7.68 -18.18 -14.76
CA MET A 242 -7.02 -17.97 -13.47
C MET A 242 -7.89 -18.47 -12.31
N VAL A 243 -9.19 -18.18 -12.31
CA VAL A 243 -10.12 -18.67 -11.29
C VAL A 243 -10.21 -20.19 -11.31
N ARG A 244 -10.34 -20.80 -12.49
CA ARG A 244 -10.34 -22.27 -12.65
C ARG A 244 -9.08 -22.92 -12.07
N LEU A 245 -7.91 -22.31 -12.31
CA LEU A 245 -6.64 -22.78 -11.77
C LEU A 245 -6.63 -22.75 -10.24
N PHE A 246 -7.00 -21.62 -9.62
CA PHE A 246 -6.98 -21.47 -8.17
C PHE A 246 -8.05 -22.30 -7.46
N GLU A 247 -9.27 -22.40 -7.99
CA GLU A 247 -10.33 -23.26 -7.44
C GLU A 247 -9.92 -24.74 -7.49
N SER A 248 -9.27 -25.17 -8.58
CA SER A 248 -8.84 -26.56 -8.75
C SER A 248 -7.56 -26.89 -7.97
N ASN A 249 -6.80 -25.88 -7.51
CA ASN A 249 -5.50 -26.07 -6.84
C ASN A 249 -5.38 -25.23 -5.56
N PRO A 250 -6.11 -25.54 -4.47
CA PRO A 250 -6.08 -24.74 -3.23
C PRO A 250 -4.70 -24.64 -2.57
N TRP A 251 -3.82 -25.63 -2.82
CA TRP A 251 -2.44 -25.62 -2.32
C TRP A 251 -1.63 -24.45 -2.89
N LEU A 252 -1.93 -24.00 -4.12
CA LEU A 252 -1.19 -22.94 -4.79
C LEU A 252 -1.34 -21.60 -4.06
N VAL A 253 -2.56 -21.29 -3.61
CA VAL A 253 -2.83 -20.09 -2.80
C VAL A 253 -2.01 -20.10 -1.51
N SER A 254 -1.99 -21.24 -0.82
CA SER A 254 -1.24 -21.40 0.43
C SER A 254 0.27 -21.28 0.21
N TYR A 255 0.77 -21.90 -0.86
CA TYR A 255 2.17 -21.83 -1.25
C TYR A 255 2.59 -20.40 -1.61
N MET A 256 1.80 -19.68 -2.41
CA MET A 256 2.09 -18.28 -2.77
C MET A 256 2.11 -17.38 -1.54
N LYS A 257 1.14 -17.51 -0.63
CA LYS A 257 1.13 -16.75 0.63
C LYS A 257 2.36 -17.05 1.49
N ALA A 258 2.75 -18.31 1.58
CA ALA A 258 3.96 -18.71 2.30
C ALA A 258 5.23 -18.12 1.66
N ALA A 259 5.35 -18.18 0.33
CA ALA A 259 6.49 -17.62 -0.40
C ALA A 259 6.60 -16.10 -0.23
N ILE A 260 5.48 -15.37 -0.28
CA ILE A 260 5.46 -13.91 -0.03
C ILE A 260 5.88 -13.62 1.42
N ALA A 261 5.35 -14.37 2.39
CA ALA A 261 5.70 -14.20 3.79
C ALA A 261 7.19 -14.52 4.06
N GLU A 262 7.74 -15.55 3.41
CA GLU A 262 9.15 -15.92 3.51
C GLU A 262 10.06 -14.87 2.89
N TYR A 263 9.75 -14.41 1.67
CA TYR A 263 10.44 -13.29 1.04
C TYR A 263 10.43 -12.06 1.94
N GLY A 264 9.28 -11.78 2.55
CA GLY A 264 9.10 -10.69 3.48
C GLY A 264 9.97 -10.72 4.72
N LYS A 265 10.16 -11.90 5.31
CA LYS A 265 11.10 -12.11 6.42
C LYS A 265 12.55 -11.86 6.00
N GLY A 266 12.87 -12.07 4.73
CA GLY A 266 14.18 -11.83 4.15
C GLY A 266 14.47 -10.36 3.80
N ILE A 267 13.48 -9.47 3.87
CA ILE A 267 13.72 -8.02 3.67
C ILE A 267 14.51 -7.50 4.88
N HIS A 268 15.82 -7.36 4.70
CA HIS A 268 16.67 -6.63 5.62
C HIS A 268 16.64 -5.16 5.24
N ILE A 269 16.18 -4.34 6.18
CA ILE A 269 16.34 -2.89 6.08
C ILE A 269 17.83 -2.62 6.25
N ASP A 270 18.43 -1.98 5.25
CA ASP A 270 19.82 -1.52 5.34
C ASP A 270 19.88 -0.39 6.37
N LEU A 271 20.20 -0.76 7.60
CA LEU A 271 20.25 0.14 8.75
C LEU A 271 21.36 1.18 8.58
N ASP A 272 22.45 0.83 7.91
CA ASP A 272 23.54 1.74 7.62
C ASP A 272 23.09 2.83 6.64
N ALA A 273 22.23 2.49 5.68
CA ALA A 273 21.66 3.47 4.75
C ALA A 273 20.72 4.46 5.47
N ILE A 274 19.84 3.99 6.35
CA ILE A 274 18.94 4.88 7.11
C ILE A 274 19.73 5.77 8.07
N GLN A 275 20.74 5.23 8.75
CA GLN A 275 21.55 6.01 9.69
C GLN A 275 22.37 7.08 8.97
N ARG A 276 23.01 6.75 7.83
CA ARG A 276 23.69 7.74 6.98
C ARG A 276 22.74 8.86 6.54
N GLN A 277 21.54 8.52 6.10
CA GLN A 277 20.56 9.50 5.66
C GLN A 277 20.05 10.37 6.82
N ALA A 278 19.86 9.79 8.02
CA ALA A 278 19.48 10.53 9.21
C ALA A 278 20.61 11.47 9.67
N GLU A 279 21.86 11.02 9.69
CA GLU A 279 23.04 11.82 10.03
C GLU A 279 23.28 12.94 9.01
N GLU A 280 23.13 12.67 7.72
CA GLU A 280 23.18 13.68 6.65
C GLU A 280 22.06 14.70 6.81
N THR A 281 20.84 14.27 7.13
CA THR A 281 19.71 15.18 7.36
C THR A 281 19.92 16.04 8.60
N MET A 282 20.47 15.49 9.69
CA MET A 282 20.82 16.24 10.89
C MET A 282 21.98 17.22 10.65
N ARG A 283 23.02 16.81 9.93
CA ARG A 283 24.12 17.70 9.51
C ARG A 283 23.64 18.82 8.61
N ASN A 284 22.72 18.51 7.68
CA ASN A 284 22.10 19.52 6.83
C ASN A 284 21.23 20.48 7.64
N MET A 285 20.55 19.99 8.68
CA MET A 285 19.81 20.84 9.62
C MET A 285 20.74 21.74 10.47
N GLU A 286 21.85 21.20 10.99
CA GLU A 286 22.86 21.98 11.73
C GLU A 286 23.51 23.06 10.86
N ASN A 287 23.83 22.74 9.60
CA ASN A 287 24.35 23.72 8.64
C ASN A 287 23.29 24.77 8.24
N SER A 288 22.01 24.39 8.13
CA SER A 288 20.92 25.33 7.84
C SER A 288 20.52 26.21 9.05
N GLY A 289 20.95 25.86 10.26
CA GLY A 289 20.73 26.62 11.49
C GLY A 289 21.78 27.69 11.79
N GLN A 290 22.82 27.83 10.95
CA GLN A 290 23.93 28.77 11.15
C GLN A 290 23.92 30.02 10.25
N GLU A 291 22.85 30.31 9.50
CA GLU A 291 22.69 31.59 8.80
C GLU A 291 21.53 32.41 9.38
N PHE A 292 21.80 33.06 10.51
CA PHE A 292 21.24 34.38 10.77
C PHE A 292 22.38 35.26 11.31
N ASP A 293 23.06 35.95 10.40
CA ASP A 293 23.99 37.03 10.73
C ASP A 293 23.20 38.34 10.85
N PRO A 294 22.99 38.89 12.07
CA PRO A 294 22.25 40.13 12.26
C PRO A 294 23.03 41.40 11.83
N GLN A 295 24.19 41.30 11.17
CA GLN A 295 25.00 42.45 10.74
C GLN A 295 25.12 42.67 9.24
N ASN A 296 24.41 41.93 8.39
CA ASN A 296 24.37 42.25 6.95
C ASN A 296 22.93 42.20 6.41
N PRO A 297 22.27 43.36 6.21
CA PRO A 297 20.88 43.43 5.75
C PRO A 297 20.70 42.92 4.31
#